data_AF-X1PXL6-F1
#
_entry.id   AF-X1PXL6-F1
#
_cell.length_a   1.000
_cell.length_b   1.000
_cell.length_c   1.000
_cell.angle_alpha   90.00
_cell.angle_beta   90.00
_cell.angle_gamma   90.00
#
_symmetry.space_group_name_H-M   'P 1'
#
loop_
_entity.id
_entity.type
_entity.pdbx_description
1 polymer ?
#
loop_
_entity_poly.entity_id
_entity_poly.type
_entity_poly.pdbx_seq_one_letter_code
_entity_poly.pdbx_strand_id
1 'polypeptide(L)' 'MDIELKVASHGVLPGKQMAECWRDGVFVAGIYPHEDGIRITSKYMADVLKEEEPSYHIGQWVPSAIIKLRERR' A
#
# COMPACT_ATOMS: atom_id res chain seq x y z
N MET A 1 -3.87 -18.84 -10.08
CA MET A 1 -3.14 -17.57 -9.92
C MET A 1 -3.88 -16.89 -8.81
N ASP A 2 -3.32 -17.04 -7.62
CA ASP A 2 -4.09 -16.89 -6.41
C ASP A 2 -3.68 -15.57 -5.77
N ILE A 3 -4.67 -14.70 -5.61
CA ILE A 3 -4.50 -13.39 -5.00
C ILE A 3 -5.14 -13.44 -3.63
N GLU A 4 -4.37 -13.12 -2.60
CA GLU A 4 -4.79 -13.11 -1.21
C GLU A 4 -4.63 -11.72 -0.61
N LEU A 5 -5.62 -11.30 0.19
CA LEU A 5 -5.55 -10.11 1.02
C LEU A 5 -5.46 -10.52 2.50
N LYS A 6 -4.43 -10.05 3.21
CA LYS A 6 -4.18 -10.37 4.62
C LYS A 6 -4.14 -9.11 5.45
N VAL A 7 -4.70 -9.15 6.66
CA VAL A 7 -4.53 -8.06 7.64
C VAL A 7 -3.20 -8.27 8.37
N ALA A 8 -2.38 -7.23 8.42
CA ALA A 8 -1.08 -7.25 9.09
C ALA A 8 -0.87 -5.97 9.90
N SER A 9 0.09 -6.01 10.83
CA SER A 9 0.54 -4.82 11.54
C SER A 9 1.35 -3.91 10.61
N HIS A 10 1.15 -2.60 10.72
CA HIS A 10 1.89 -1.62 9.94
C HIS A 10 3.30 -1.47 10.52
N GLY A 11 4.32 -1.98 9.81
CA GLY A 11 5.70 -2.05 10.30
C GLY A 11 6.35 -0.70 10.67
N VAL A 12 5.85 0.42 10.13
CA VAL A 12 6.38 1.77 10.39
C VAL A 12 5.49 2.62 11.31
N LEU A 13 4.21 2.28 11.45
CA LEU A 13 3.24 3.07 12.21
C LEU A 13 2.75 2.19 13.37
N PRO A 14 3.36 2.33 14.57
CA PRO A 14 3.07 1.45 15.69
C PRO A 14 1.58 1.42 16.03
N GLY A 15 1.04 0.21 16.21
CA GLY A 15 -0.37 0.01 16.56
C GLY A 15 -1.36 0.24 15.41
N LYS A 16 -0.90 0.57 14.20
CA LYS A 16 -1.75 0.64 13.01
C LYS A 16 -1.76 -0.70 12.28
N GLN A 17 -2.85 -0.97 11.57
CA GLN A 17 -3.00 -2.14 10.70
C GLN A 17 -2.93 -1.72 9.23
N MET A 18 -2.54 -2.66 8.38
CA MET A 18 -2.58 -2.54 6.92
C MET A 18 -3.15 -3.82 6.31
N ALA A 19 -3.61 -3.73 5.06
CA ALA A 19 -3.86 -4.90 4.24
C ALA A 19 -2.64 -5.17 3.36
N GLU A 20 -2.23 -6.43 3.27
CA GLU A 20 -1.18 -6.89 2.38
C GLU A 20 -1.81 -7.65 1.22
N CYS A 21 -1.38 -7.36 0.00
CA CYS A 21 -1.71 -8.12 -1.20
C CYS A 21 -0.58 -9.11 -1.47
N TRP A 22 -0.94 -10.38 -1.57
CA TRP A 22 -0.06 -11.50 -1.88
C TRP A 22 -0.50 -12.15 -3.19
N ARG A 23 0.45 -12.49 -4.05
CA ARG A 23 0.21 -13.24 -5.29
C ARG A 23 1.07 -14.47 -5.28
N ASP A 24 0.44 -15.64 -5.34
CA ASP A 24 1.13 -16.94 -5.38
C ASP A 24 2.18 -17.08 -4.26
N GLY A 25 1.83 -16.61 -3.04
CA GLY A 25 2.70 -16.63 -1.86
C GLY A 25 3.76 -15.52 -1.78
N VAL A 26 3.84 -14.61 -2.76
CA VAL A 26 4.78 -13.48 -2.79
C VAL A 26 4.08 -12.20 -2.38
N PHE A 27 4.68 -11.43 -1.45
CA PHE A 27 4.20 -10.10 -1.10
C PHE A 27 4.31 -9.16 -2.31
N VAL A 28 3.17 -8.57 -2.70
CA VAL A 28 3.06 -7.67 -3.86
C VAL A 28 2.91 -6.23 -3.42
N ALA A 29 2.03 -5.93 -2.45
CA ALA A 29 1.74 -4.56 -2.06
C ALA A 29 1.24 -4.43 -0.62
N GLY A 30 1.52 -3.28 0.00
CA GLY A 30 0.89 -2.84 1.24
C GLY A 30 -0.18 -1.79 0.96
N ILE A 31 -1.30 -1.84 1.69
CA ILE A 31 -2.46 -0.96 1.50
C ILE A 31 -2.92 -0.46 2.86
N TYR A 32 -2.96 0.86 3.07
CA TYR A 32 -3.29 1.44 4.37
C TYR A 32 -3.83 2.88 4.26
N PRO A 33 -4.52 3.38 5.30
CA PRO A 33 -5.03 4.75 5.32
C PRO A 33 -3.92 5.80 5.22
N HIS A 34 -4.22 6.88 4.50
CA HIS A 34 -3.41 8.09 4.37
C HIS A 34 -4.28 9.31 4.63
N GLU A 35 -3.70 10.45 5.00
CA GLU A 35 -4.47 11.69 5.25
C GLU A 35 -5.29 12.12 4.04
N ASP A 36 -4.77 11.89 2.83
CA ASP A 36 -5.43 12.20 1.56
C ASP A 36 -6.28 11.06 0.98
N GLY A 37 -6.38 9.89 1.64
CA GLY A 37 -7.15 8.75 1.14
C GLY A 37 -6.56 7.38 1.50
N ILE A 38 -6.32 6.54 0.50
CA ILE A 38 -5.73 5.20 0.69
C ILE A 38 -4.38 5.17 -0.02
N ARG A 39 -3.31 4.85 0.72
CA ARG A 39 -1.98 4.65 0.14
C ARG A 39 -1.77 3.17 -0.21
N ILE A 40 -1.22 2.94 -1.39
CA ILE A 40 -0.79 1.63 -1.88
C ILE A 40 0.72 1.70 -2.14
N THR A 41 1.49 0.78 -1.57
CA THR A 41 2.94 0.71 -1.71
C THR A 41 3.33 -0.59 -2.41
N SER A 42 4.22 -0.54 -3.40
CA SER A 42 4.69 -1.76 -4.07
C SER A 42 6.01 -1.53 -4.80
N LYS A 43 6.93 -2.50 -4.73
CA LYS A 43 8.13 -2.53 -5.57
C LYS A 43 7.85 -2.95 -7.02
N TYR A 44 6.65 -3.44 -7.31
CA TYR A 44 6.21 -3.90 -8.63
C TYR A 44 5.31 -2.88 -9.33
N MET A 45 5.25 -1.65 -8.82
CA MET A 45 4.43 -0.57 -9.34
C MET A 45 5.02 -0.06 -10.66
N ALA A 46 4.23 -0.04 -11.74
CA ALA A 46 4.69 0.30 -13.09
C ALA A 46 3.94 1.50 -13.71
N ASP A 47 2.60 1.51 -13.65
CA ASP A 47 1.75 2.49 -14.36
C ASP A 47 0.97 3.41 -13.42
N VAL A 48 1.65 4.09 -12.48
CA VAL A 48 0.97 5.05 -11.60
C VAL A 48 0.98 6.44 -12.23
N LEU A 49 -0.20 6.90 -12.63
CA LEU A 49 -0.42 8.26 -13.09
C LEU A 49 -0.45 9.23 -11.89
N LYS A 50 0.69 9.92 -11.68
CA LYS A 50 0.93 11.12 -10.83
C LYS A 50 1.11 10.96 -9.31
N GLU A 51 2.07 11.77 -8.84
CA GLU A 51 2.50 12.05 -7.45
C GLU A 51 3.03 10.82 -6.70
N GLU A 52 4.22 10.36 -7.12
CA GLU A 52 5.03 9.40 -6.36
C GLU A 52 5.49 10.05 -5.05
N GLU A 53 4.73 9.84 -3.98
CA GLU A 53 5.30 9.98 -2.65
C GLU A 53 5.98 8.65 -2.30
N PRO A 54 7.31 8.59 -2.16
CA PRO A 54 7.97 7.36 -1.75
C PRO A 54 7.46 6.99 -0.35
N SER A 55 7.26 5.69 -0.12
CA SER A 55 6.85 5.19 1.19
C SER A 55 7.92 4.27 1.77
N TYR A 56 8.13 4.34 3.07
CA TYR A 56 9.06 3.46 3.76
C TYR A 56 8.35 2.19 4.21
N HIS A 57 8.80 1.04 3.71
CA HIS A 57 8.25 -0.27 4.06
C HIS A 57 9.40 -1.26 4.33
N ILE A 58 9.41 -1.84 5.53
CA ILE A 58 10.39 -2.87 5.96
C ILE A 58 11.84 -2.46 5.61
N GLY A 59 12.24 -1.25 6.00
CA GLY A 59 13.62 -0.80 5.81
C GLY A 59 13.96 -0.27 4.41
N GLN A 60 13.01 -0.20 3.49
CA GLN A 60 13.24 0.23 2.12
C GLN A 60 12.22 1.29 1.67
N TRP A 61 12.69 2.30 0.93
CA TRP A 61 11.82 3.19 0.17
C TRP A 61 11.27 2.48 -1.06
N VAL A 62 9.96 2.43 -1.18
CA VAL A 62 9.25 1.82 -2.31
C VAL A 62 8.32 2.83 -2.97
N PRO A 63 8.07 2.69 -4.29
CA PRO A 63 7.03 3.44 -4.97
C PRO A 63 5.69 3.32 -4.24
N SER A 64 4.92 4.40 -4.25
CA SER A 64 3.57 4.40 -3.72
C SER A 64 2.64 5.31 -4.53
N ALA A 65 1.35 5.02 -4.41
CA ALA A 65 0.27 5.83 -4.97
C ALA A 65 -0.76 6.11 -3.88
N ILE A 66 -1.37 7.30 -3.91
CA ILE A 66 -2.49 7.65 -3.03
C ILE A 66 -3.75 7.74 -3.87
N ILE A 67 -4.70 6.85 -3.59
CA ILE A 67 -6.06 6.93 -4.13
C ILE A 67 -6.83 7.92 -3.27
N LYS A 68 -7.06 9.12 -3.81
CA LYS A 68 -7.87 10.15 -3.15
C LYS A 68 -9.34 9.76 -3.18
N LEU A 69 -9.95 9.65 -2.00
CA LEU A 69 -11.37 9.35 -1.87
C LEU A 69 -12.16 10.67 -1.87
N ARG A 70 -13.17 10.76 -2.72
CA ARG A 70 -14.15 11.86 -2.62
C ARG A 70 -15.30 11.43 -1.72
N GLU A 71 -15.89 12.39 -1.02
CA GLU A 71 -17.13 12.15 -0.28
C GLU A 71 -18.20 11.56 -1.21
N ARG A 72 -18.89 10.53 -0.73
CA ARG A 72 -20.10 10.04 -1.41
C ARG A 72 -21.20 11.06 -1.13
N ARG A 73 -21.55 11.86 -2.15
CA ARG A 73 -22.74 12.71 -2.13
C ARG A 73 -24.01 11.86 -2.09
#